data_AF-A0A956QC47-F1
#
_entry.id   AF-A0A956QC47-F1
#
_cell.length_a   1.000
_cell.length_b   1.000
_cell.length_c   1.000
_cell.angle_alpha   90.00
_cell.angle_beta   90.00
_cell.angle_gamma   90.00
#
_symmetry.space_group_name_H-M   'P 1'
#
loop_
_entity.id
_entity.type
_entity.pdbx_description
1 polymer ?
#
loop_
_entity_poly.entity_id
_entity_poly.type
_entity_poly.pdbx_seq_one_letter_code
_entity_poly.pdbx_strand_id
1 'polypeptide(L)'
;MRSGARAYTLAEVLVAAFLLSLLLTVLFQVLFPLVRASQRGYRRISIQEVGGLALDHLAREFDSTPAVGITPPQVTADRVVLALHPIESVSSGGRQFYADHLDIFHWQRTSGRLIHETWNQAGVDLTLEPRRLTSSELQAAIDSDNGSERVMAHGVSGFLVTAAGPGPGLVLPLTLTLQLEDQGDKLELSRRFYLMNSSL
;
A
#
# COMPACT_ATOMS: atom_id res chain seq x y z
N MET A 1 -33.66 -63.12 -17.24
CA MET A 1 -33.47 -61.82 -16.55
C MET A 1 -34.48 -60.83 -17.11
N ARG A 2 -35.57 -60.55 -16.40
CA ARG A 2 -36.59 -59.57 -16.83
C ARG A 2 -36.26 -58.23 -16.19
N SER A 3 -35.73 -57.29 -16.98
CA SER A 3 -35.65 -55.89 -16.59
C SER A 3 -37.06 -55.30 -16.61
N GLY A 4 -37.73 -55.28 -15.46
CA GLY A 4 -39.01 -54.62 -15.30
C GLY A 4 -38.82 -53.10 -15.32
N ALA A 5 -38.94 -52.50 -16.49
CA ALA A 5 -39.01 -51.05 -16.62
C ALA A 5 -40.31 -50.56 -15.96
N ARG A 6 -40.21 -50.02 -14.74
CA ARG A 6 -41.32 -49.35 -14.06
C ARG A 6 -41.55 -48.01 -14.77
N ALA A 7 -42.67 -47.89 -15.47
CA ALA A 7 -43.10 -46.62 -16.03
C ALA A 7 -43.54 -45.71 -14.86
N TYR A 8 -42.72 -44.73 -14.52
CA TYR A 8 -43.08 -43.69 -13.57
C TYR A 8 -44.30 -42.93 -14.08
N THR A 9 -45.24 -42.62 -13.19
CA THR A 9 -46.43 -41.85 -13.58
C THR A 9 -46.02 -40.40 -13.87
N LEU A 10 -46.61 -39.78 -14.89
CA LEU A 10 -46.30 -38.40 -15.29
C LEU A 10 -46.48 -37.41 -14.12
N ALA A 11 -47.43 -37.69 -13.22
CA ALA A 11 -47.66 -36.94 -12.00
C ALA A 11 -46.47 -36.98 -11.02
N GLU A 12 -45.84 -38.15 -10.84
CA GLU A 12 -44.68 -38.32 -9.96
C GLU A 12 -43.47 -37.52 -10.46
N VAL A 13 -43.26 -37.50 -11.78
CA VAL A 13 -42.21 -36.69 -12.41
C VAL A 13 -42.46 -35.19 -12.21
N LEU A 14 -43.70 -34.74 -12.36
CA LEU A 14 -44.06 -33.33 -12.14
C LEU A 14 -43.86 -32.91 -10.68
N VAL A 15 -44.27 -33.75 -9.73
CA VAL A 15 -44.09 -33.49 -8.29
C VAL A 15 -42.60 -33.46 -7.95
N ALA A 16 -41.81 -34.41 -8.45
CA ALA A 16 -40.37 -34.43 -8.23
C ALA A 16 -39.68 -33.18 -8.83
N ALA A 17 -40.07 -32.78 -10.05
CA ALA A 17 -39.53 -31.57 -10.69
C ALA A 17 -39.89 -30.29 -9.91
N PHE A 18 -41.12 -30.20 -9.39
CA PHE A 18 -41.55 -29.08 -8.56
C PHE A 18 -40.80 -29.03 -7.21
N LEU A 19 -40.63 -30.16 -6.54
CA LEU A 19 -39.84 -30.23 -5.31
C LEU A 19 -38.38 -29.89 -5.56
N LEU A 20 -37.81 -30.35 -6.68
CA LEU A 20 -36.45 -30.04 -7.08
C LEU A 20 -36.28 -28.55 -7.37
N SER A 21 -37.22 -27.91 -8.06
CA SER A 21 -37.15 -26.47 -8.35
C SER A 21 -37.29 -25.62 -7.08
N LEU A 22 -38.14 -26.03 -6.13
CA LEU A 22 -38.27 -25.39 -4.83
C LEU A 22 -36.97 -25.52 -4.04
N LEU A 23 -36.37 -26.71 -4.00
CA LEU A 23 -35.08 -26.95 -3.36
C LEU A 23 -33.97 -26.09 -3.98
N LEU A 24 -33.89 -26.03 -5.31
CA LEU A 24 -32.93 -25.18 -6.04
C LEU A 24 -33.12 -23.71 -5.69
N THR A 25 -34.36 -23.24 -5.59
CA THR A 25 -34.67 -21.84 -5.24
C THR A 25 -34.15 -21.51 -3.84
N VAL A 26 -34.42 -22.36 -2.85
CA VAL A 26 -33.92 -22.19 -1.49
C VAL A 26 -32.39 -22.23 -1.47
N LEU A 27 -31.78 -23.16 -2.22
CA LEU A 27 -30.33 -23.28 -2.31
C LEU A 27 -29.70 -22.02 -2.91
N PHE A 28 -30.27 -21.46 -3.98
CA PHE A 28 -29.81 -20.22 -4.59
C PHE A 28 -29.94 -19.02 -3.63
N GLN A 29 -31.05 -18.94 -2.89
CA GLN A 29 -31.28 -17.88 -1.90
C GLN A 29 -30.23 -17.87 -0.78
N VAL A 30 -29.69 -19.03 -0.41
CA VAL A 30 -28.65 -19.15 0.63
C VAL A 30 -27.24 -19.01 0.04
N LEU A 31 -26.95 -19.65 -1.09
CA LEU A 31 -25.61 -19.65 -1.68
C LEU A 31 -25.19 -18.26 -2.18
N PHE A 32 -26.10 -17.52 -2.81
CA PHE A 32 -25.77 -16.24 -3.39
C PHE A 32 -25.29 -15.19 -2.37
N PRO A 33 -25.98 -14.95 -1.23
CA PRO A 33 -25.46 -14.05 -0.20
C PRO A 33 -24.19 -14.58 0.45
N LEU A 34 -24.04 -15.91 0.62
CA LEU A 34 -22.82 -16.51 1.17
C LEU A 34 -21.60 -16.24 0.28
N VAL A 35 -21.73 -16.43 -1.03
CA VAL A 35 -20.68 -16.13 -2.00
C VAL A 35 -20.34 -14.64 -1.98
N ARG A 36 -21.34 -13.75 -1.94
CA ARG A 36 -21.09 -12.30 -1.84
C ARG A 36 -20.38 -11.91 -0.55
N ALA A 37 -20.76 -12.49 0.58
CA ALA A 37 -20.10 -12.25 1.86
C ALA A 37 -18.65 -12.75 1.85
N SER A 38 -18.41 -13.93 1.30
CA SER A 38 -17.07 -14.50 1.13
C SER A 38 -16.18 -13.63 0.23
N GLN A 39 -16.71 -13.15 -0.89
CA GLN A 39 -15.99 -12.25 -1.80
C GLN A 39 -15.59 -10.93 -1.12
N ARG A 40 -16.50 -10.33 -0.33
CA ARG A 40 -16.17 -9.13 0.46
C ARG A 40 -15.08 -9.40 1.50
N GLY A 41 -15.16 -10.53 2.20
CA GLY A 41 -14.15 -10.95 3.17
C GLY A 41 -12.76 -11.10 2.53
N TYR A 42 -12.69 -11.81 1.40
CA TYR A 42 -11.45 -11.98 0.65
C TYR A 42 -10.84 -10.64 0.20
N ARG A 43 -11.67 -9.74 -0.35
CA ARG A 43 -11.21 -8.41 -0.78
C ARG A 43 -10.68 -7.58 0.38
N ARG A 44 -11.40 -7.54 1.50
CA ARG A 44 -10.96 -6.80 2.68
C ARG A 44 -9.61 -7.29 3.19
N ILE A 45 -9.39 -8.61 3.22
CA ILE A 45 -8.11 -9.21 3.59
C ILE A 45 -7.03 -8.80 2.59
N SER A 46 -7.31 -8.90 1.28
CA SER A 46 -6.35 -8.51 0.24
C SER A 46 -5.94 -7.03 0.35
N ILE A 47 -6.89 -6.13 0.61
CA ILE A 47 -6.60 -4.69 0.80
C ILE A 47 -5.77 -4.46 2.06
N GLN A 48 -6.08 -5.16 3.15
CA GLN A 48 -5.29 -5.10 4.39
C GLN A 48 -3.86 -5.59 4.18
N GLU A 49 -3.68 -6.68 3.44
CA GLU A 49 -2.37 -7.24 3.13
C GLU A 49 -1.55 -6.30 2.26
N VAL A 50 -2.11 -5.80 1.16
CA VAL A 50 -1.44 -4.85 0.25
C VAL A 50 -1.08 -3.55 0.98
N GLY A 51 -2.03 -2.98 1.72
CA GLY A 51 -1.80 -1.78 2.51
C GLY A 51 -0.78 -1.96 3.64
N GLY A 52 -0.82 -3.11 4.31
CA GLY A 52 0.14 -3.49 5.34
C GLY A 52 1.55 -3.63 4.77
N LEU A 53 1.71 -4.36 3.67
CA LEU A 53 3.00 -4.52 2.98
C LEU A 53 3.57 -3.17 2.50
N ALA A 54 2.72 -2.28 1.98
CA ALA A 54 3.15 -0.95 1.58
C ALA A 54 3.64 -0.10 2.77
N LEU A 55 2.90 -0.10 3.88
CA LEU A 55 3.31 0.59 5.11
C LEU A 55 4.55 -0.03 5.75
N ASP A 56 4.70 -1.36 5.70
CA ASP A 56 5.88 -2.06 6.22
C ASP A 56 7.13 -1.81 5.38
N HIS A 57 6.97 -1.60 4.07
CA HIS A 57 8.07 -1.18 3.21
C HIS A 57 8.48 0.26 3.52
N LEU A 58 7.53 1.20 3.53
CA LEU A 58 7.77 2.59 3.96
C LEU A 58 8.43 2.64 5.34
N ALA A 59 7.93 1.85 6.29
CA ALA A 59 8.48 1.75 7.64
C ALA A 59 9.98 1.45 7.65
N ARG A 60 10.39 0.44 6.87
CA ARG A 60 11.79 0.03 6.78
C ARG A 60 12.66 1.13 6.18
N GLU A 61 12.17 1.84 5.17
CA GLU A 61 12.91 2.98 4.61
C GLU A 61 12.99 4.18 5.56
N PHE A 62 11.95 4.40 6.38
CA PHE A 62 12.02 5.40 7.44
C PHE A 62 12.98 5.00 8.56
N ASP A 63 13.05 3.72 8.91
CA ASP A 63 13.97 3.21 9.93
C ASP A 63 15.45 3.30 9.49
N SER A 64 15.72 3.20 8.18
CA SER A 64 17.06 3.38 7.59
C SER A 64 17.40 4.86 7.32
N THR A 65 16.43 5.77 7.36
CA THR A 65 16.62 7.18 6.99
C THR A 65 16.67 8.09 8.22
N PRO A 66 17.78 8.80 8.47
CA PRO A 66 17.85 9.75 9.58
C PRO A 66 16.97 10.98 9.26
N ALA A 67 16.52 11.70 10.29
CA ALA A 67 15.65 12.85 10.11
C ALA A 67 16.20 13.91 9.13
N VAL A 68 17.53 14.04 9.04
CA VAL A 68 18.23 14.92 8.10
C VAL A 68 18.16 14.44 6.64
N GLY A 69 18.00 13.15 6.38
CA GLY A 69 17.83 12.57 5.04
C GLY A 69 16.39 12.60 4.52
N ILE A 70 15.43 13.11 5.30
CA ILE A 70 14.03 13.18 4.92
C ILE A 70 13.73 14.50 4.23
N THR A 71 13.25 14.43 3.01
CA THR A 71 12.70 15.58 2.30
C THR A 71 11.24 15.78 2.73
N PRO A 72 10.83 16.98 3.19
CA PRO A 72 9.46 17.23 3.60
C PRO A 72 8.45 16.88 2.49
N PRO A 73 7.26 16.35 2.85
CA PRO A 73 6.28 15.94 1.86
C PRO A 73 5.77 17.13 1.05
N GLN A 74 5.79 17.01 -0.28
CA GLN A 74 5.23 17.98 -1.20
C GLN A 74 3.84 17.53 -1.62
N VAL A 75 2.85 18.40 -1.42
CA VAL A 75 1.46 18.15 -1.79
C VAL A 75 1.09 19.04 -2.96
N THR A 76 0.71 18.43 -4.09
CA THR A 76 0.13 19.12 -5.24
C THR A 76 -1.34 18.74 -5.38
N ALA A 77 -2.00 19.23 -6.43
CA ALA A 77 -3.39 18.89 -6.72
C ALA A 77 -3.57 17.39 -7.04
N ASP A 78 -2.60 16.81 -7.74
CA ASP A 78 -2.61 15.47 -8.34
C ASP A 78 -1.79 14.44 -7.57
N ARG A 79 -0.81 14.85 -6.77
CA ARG A 79 0.12 13.94 -6.08
C ARG A 79 0.51 14.39 -4.68
N VAL A 80 0.93 13.42 -3.87
CA VAL A 80 1.66 13.64 -2.61
C VAL A 80 2.99 12.92 -2.75
N VAL A 81 4.09 13.63 -2.56
CA VAL A 81 5.44 13.14 -2.81
C VAL A 81 6.27 13.25 -1.54
N LEU A 82 7.07 12.23 -1.26
CA LEU A 82 8.01 12.14 -0.17
C LEU A 82 9.32 11.58 -0.73
N ALA A 83 10.46 12.11 -0.33
CA ALA A 83 11.76 11.51 -0.66
C ALA A 83 12.57 11.23 0.60
N LEU A 84 13.18 10.06 0.63
CA LEU A 84 14.03 9.55 1.71
C LEU A 84 15.43 9.30 1.16
N HIS A 85 16.44 9.53 1.99
CA HIS A 85 17.83 9.26 1.66
C HIS A 85 18.41 8.32 2.73
N PRO A 86 18.35 7.00 2.48
CA PRO A 86 18.65 6.01 3.50
C PRO A 86 20.15 5.92 3.80
N ILE A 87 20.47 5.47 5.02
CA ILE A 87 21.80 5.02 5.40
C ILE A 87 21.99 3.62 4.84
N GLU A 88 23.01 3.43 4.01
CA GLU A 88 23.36 2.13 3.44
C GLU A 88 24.25 1.33 4.39
N SER A 89 25.22 2.00 5.02
CA SER A 89 26.14 1.33 5.94
C SER A 89 26.67 2.26 7.03
N VAL A 90 27.19 1.65 8.10
CA VAL A 90 27.86 2.35 9.20
C VAL A 90 29.23 1.72 9.38
N SER A 91 30.29 2.52 9.28
CA SER A 91 31.65 2.04 9.52
C SER A 91 31.87 1.62 10.96
N SER A 92 32.96 0.88 11.21
CA SER A 92 33.40 0.51 12.56
C SER A 92 33.68 1.72 13.47
N GLY A 93 33.93 2.91 12.90
CA GLY A 93 34.11 4.16 13.63
C GLY A 93 32.80 4.93 13.90
N GLY A 94 31.64 4.37 13.56
CA GLY A 94 30.33 5.00 13.75
C GLY A 94 29.96 6.04 12.67
N ARG A 95 30.81 6.26 11.67
CA ARG A 95 30.47 7.12 10.53
C ARG A 95 29.42 6.44 9.65
N GLN A 96 28.34 7.15 9.37
CA GLN A 96 27.25 6.74 8.49
C GLN A 96 27.64 7.01 7.03
N PHE A 97 27.30 6.07 6.15
CA PHE A 97 27.40 6.19 4.70
C PHE A 97 26.01 6.07 4.12
N TYR A 98 25.62 7.06 3.32
CA TYR A 98 24.32 7.12 2.70
C TYR A 98 24.32 6.35 1.39
N ALA A 99 23.13 5.94 0.97
CA ALA A 99 22.95 5.29 -0.32
C ALA A 99 23.32 6.25 -1.47
N ASP A 100 23.69 5.70 -2.62
CA ASP A 100 23.93 6.46 -3.85
C ASP A 100 22.65 6.88 -4.59
N HIS A 101 21.50 6.74 -3.93
CA HIS A 101 20.17 7.00 -4.46
C HIS A 101 19.24 7.58 -3.38
N LEU A 102 18.14 8.16 -3.84
CA LEU A 102 17.00 8.53 -3.00
C LEU A 102 15.80 7.65 -3.32
N ASP A 103 15.07 7.27 -2.28
CA ASP A 103 13.79 6.59 -2.41
C ASP A 103 12.65 7.60 -2.42
N ILE A 104 11.98 7.69 -3.56
CA ILE A 104 10.87 8.60 -3.78
C ILE A 104 9.58 7.79 -3.69
N PHE A 105 8.72 8.19 -2.76
CA PHE A 105 7.37 7.66 -2.62
C PHE A 105 6.39 8.72 -3.08
N HIS A 106 5.53 8.37 -4.02
CA HIS A 106 4.50 9.29 -4.45
C HIS A 106 3.14 8.61 -4.64
N TRP A 107 2.11 9.26 -4.11
CA TRP A 107 0.72 8.87 -4.32
C TRP A 107 0.13 9.67 -5.46
N GLN A 108 -0.30 9.00 -6.52
CA GLN A 108 -1.04 9.59 -7.63
C GLN A 108 -2.54 9.52 -7.33
N ARG A 109 -3.18 10.68 -7.12
CA ARG A 109 -4.59 10.77 -6.73
C ARG A 109 -5.55 10.32 -7.83
N THR A 110 -5.19 10.56 -9.08
CA THR A 110 -6.03 10.23 -10.25
C THR A 110 -6.10 8.73 -10.50
N SER A 111 -4.97 8.02 -10.36
CA SER A 111 -4.88 6.57 -10.56
C SER A 111 -5.10 5.78 -9.26
N GLY A 112 -5.08 6.44 -8.10
CA GLY A 112 -5.15 5.80 -6.79
C GLY A 112 -3.97 4.85 -6.54
N ARG A 113 -2.80 5.14 -7.11
CA ARG A 113 -1.59 4.31 -6.97
C ARG A 113 -0.61 4.95 -6.00
N LEU A 114 -0.08 4.16 -5.08
CA LEU A 114 1.12 4.51 -4.33
C LEU A 114 2.31 3.85 -5.01
N ILE A 115 3.28 4.67 -5.39
CA ILE A 115 4.44 4.29 -6.19
C ILE A 115 5.70 4.56 -5.39
N HIS A 116 6.67 3.67 -5.54
CA HIS A 116 8.04 3.82 -5.08
C HIS A 116 8.97 3.85 -6.30
N GLU A 117 9.86 4.82 -6.31
CA GLU A 117 10.87 5.02 -7.34
C GLU A 117 12.22 5.21 -6.66
N THR A 118 13.24 4.57 -7.22
CA THR A 118 14.62 4.82 -6.84
C THR A 118 15.21 5.84 -7.80
N TRP A 119 15.62 6.99 -7.29
CA TRP A 119 16.20 8.07 -8.08
C TRP A 119 17.68 8.23 -7.78
N ASN A 120 18.51 8.24 -8.82
CA ASN A 120 19.92 8.52 -8.73
C ASN A 120 20.28 9.71 -9.63
N GLN A 121 21.24 10.53 -9.19
CA GLN A 121 21.74 11.64 -10.01
C GLN A 121 23.13 11.30 -10.55
N ALA A 122 23.22 11.11 -11.86
CA ALA A 122 24.50 10.88 -12.51
C ALA A 122 25.49 12.01 -12.20
N GLY A 123 26.68 11.65 -11.71
CA GLY A 123 27.77 12.57 -11.44
C GLY A 123 27.68 13.34 -10.11
N VAL A 124 26.72 13.01 -9.23
CA VAL A 124 26.68 13.55 -7.86
C VAL A 124 26.94 12.43 -6.86
N ASP A 125 27.96 12.60 -6.03
CA ASP A 125 28.22 11.68 -4.92
C ASP A 125 27.24 11.99 -3.77
N LEU A 126 26.30 11.07 -3.56
CA LEU A 126 25.27 11.15 -2.51
C LEU A 126 25.70 10.47 -1.21
N THR A 127 26.82 9.73 -1.21
CA THR A 127 27.16 8.80 -0.13
C THR A 127 27.73 9.47 1.13
N LEU A 128 28.24 10.70 0.99
CA LEU A 128 29.01 11.37 2.04
C LEU A 128 28.15 12.14 3.04
N GLU A 129 27.03 12.70 2.59
CA GLU A 129 26.16 13.56 3.40
C GLU A 129 24.69 13.35 3.06
N PRO A 130 23.77 13.49 4.05
CA PRO A 130 22.35 13.35 3.81
C PRO A 130 21.87 14.51 2.92
N ARG A 131 21.42 14.16 1.72
CA ARG A 131 20.79 15.11 0.80
C ARG A 131 19.27 15.21 1.01
N ARG A 132 18.78 16.44 1.13
CA ARG A 132 17.36 16.79 0.98
C ARG A 132 17.15 17.44 -0.38
N LEU A 133 16.05 17.09 -1.04
CA LEU A 133 15.67 17.74 -2.30
C LEU A 133 14.86 19.00 -2.02
N THR A 134 15.13 20.05 -2.79
CA THR A 134 14.22 21.19 -2.89
C THR A 134 12.96 20.78 -3.65
N SER A 135 11.87 21.54 -3.52
CA SER A 135 10.63 21.25 -4.26
C SER A 135 10.81 21.19 -5.77
N SER A 136 11.72 22.01 -6.32
CA SER A 136 12.05 21.98 -7.75
C SER A 136 12.85 20.74 -8.15
N GLU A 137 13.80 20.30 -7.32
CA GLU A 137 14.57 19.08 -7.58
C GLU A 137 13.70 17.84 -7.43
N LEU A 138 12.83 17.81 -6.42
CA LEU A 138 11.90 16.70 -6.21
C LEU A 138 10.92 16.56 -7.39
N GLN A 139 10.42 17.68 -7.90
CA GLN A 139 9.57 17.67 -9.09
C GLN A 139 10.34 17.18 -10.33
N ALA A 140 11.56 17.69 -10.54
CA ALA A 140 12.41 17.25 -11.64
C ALA A 140 12.79 15.76 -11.54
N ALA A 141 12.94 15.24 -10.32
CA ALA A 141 13.24 13.83 -10.09
C ALA A 141 12.09 12.92 -10.50
N ILE A 142 10.85 13.30 -10.20
CA ILE A 142 9.65 12.55 -10.62
C ILE A 142 9.44 12.64 -12.14
N ASP A 143 9.71 13.81 -12.73
CA ASP A 143 9.52 14.00 -14.16
C ASP A 143 10.66 13.35 -14.98
N SER A 144 11.77 12.98 -14.32
CA SER A 144 12.85 12.21 -14.92
C SER A 144 12.55 10.71 -14.87
N ASP A 145 12.35 10.09 -16.03
CA ASP A 145 12.12 8.65 -16.21
C ASP A 145 13.42 7.82 -16.01
N ASN A 146 14.22 8.19 -15.00
CA ASN A 146 15.55 7.64 -14.75
C ASN A 146 15.57 6.53 -13.68
N GLY A 147 14.41 6.24 -13.08
CA GLY A 147 14.29 5.29 -11.96
C GLY A 147 13.49 4.04 -12.31
N SER A 148 13.65 2.99 -11.50
CA SER A 148 12.74 1.85 -11.54
C SER A 148 11.45 2.19 -10.79
N GLU A 149 10.34 2.32 -11.52
CA GLU A 149 9.01 2.49 -10.93
C GLU A 149 8.48 1.15 -10.39
N ARG A 150 8.04 1.14 -9.13
CA ARG A 150 7.33 0.01 -8.53
C ARG A 150 6.03 0.47 -7.89
N VAL A 151 4.92 -0.17 -8.26
CA VAL A 151 3.65 0.04 -7.56
C VAL A 151 3.63 -0.72 -6.25
N MET A 152 3.37 0.00 -5.17
CA MET A 152 3.25 -0.58 -3.83
C MET A 152 1.81 -0.94 -3.49
N ALA A 153 0.87 -0.06 -3.84
CA ALA A 153 -0.55 -0.26 -3.57
C ALA A 153 -1.44 0.39 -4.64
N HIS A 154 -2.62 -0.19 -4.81
CA HIS A 154 -3.70 0.30 -5.66
C HIS A 154 -4.94 0.64 -4.81
N GLY A 155 -5.84 1.46 -5.35
CA GLY A 155 -7.05 1.87 -4.63
C GLY A 155 -6.76 2.82 -3.47
N VAL A 156 -5.63 3.52 -3.49
CA VAL A 156 -5.25 4.48 -2.46
C VAL A 156 -6.08 5.75 -2.63
N SER A 157 -6.92 6.04 -1.64
CA SER A 157 -7.79 7.21 -1.58
C SER A 157 -7.21 8.34 -0.72
N GLY A 158 -6.20 8.04 0.10
CA GLY A 158 -5.50 9.02 0.94
C GLY A 158 -4.10 8.56 1.32
N PHE A 159 -3.14 9.47 1.24
CA PHE A 159 -1.79 9.29 1.78
C PHE A 159 -1.38 10.55 2.53
N LEU A 160 -1.13 10.41 3.83
CA LEU A 160 -0.82 11.51 4.72
C LEU A 160 0.42 11.19 5.53
N VAL A 161 1.36 12.13 5.55
CA VAL A 161 2.54 12.12 6.40
C VAL A 161 2.43 13.27 7.38
N THR A 162 2.28 12.97 8.66
CA THR A 162 2.22 13.99 9.72
C THR A 162 3.41 13.85 10.64
N ALA A 163 4.12 14.96 10.87
CA ALA A 163 5.01 15.07 12.00
C ALA A 163 4.21 15.60 13.18
N ALA A 164 4.13 14.82 14.27
CA ALA A 164 3.73 15.43 15.54
C ALA A 164 4.85 16.44 15.88
N GLY A 165 4.46 17.69 16.19
CA GLY A 165 5.37 18.83 16.38
C GLY A 165 6.52 18.54 17.35
N PRO A 166 7.47 19.48 17.54
CA PRO A 166 8.73 19.22 18.24
C PRO A 166 8.47 18.49 19.57
N GLY A 167 8.77 17.19 19.58
CA GLY A 167 8.61 16.38 20.78
C GLY A 167 9.61 16.84 21.84
N PRO A 168 9.38 16.51 23.12
CA PRO A 168 10.40 16.73 24.15
C PRO A 168 11.60 15.81 23.86
N GLY A 169 12.62 16.30 23.14
CA GLY A 169 13.90 15.62 22.93
C GLY A 169 14.39 15.52 21.48
N LEU A 170 15.35 14.61 21.25
CA LEU A 170 15.98 14.30 19.95
C LEU A 170 15.11 13.43 19.01
N VAL A 171 13.87 13.14 19.38
CA VAL A 171 13.02 12.18 18.64
C VAL A 171 11.86 12.90 17.97
N LEU A 172 11.74 12.77 16.64
CA LEU A 172 10.64 13.31 15.85
C LEU A 172 9.61 12.21 15.55
N PRO A 173 8.41 12.25 16.16
CA PRO A 173 7.35 11.30 15.86
C PRO A 173 6.72 11.60 14.49
N LEU A 174 6.76 10.63 13.57
CA LEU A 174 6.05 10.67 12.30
C LEU A 174 4.88 9.68 12.34
N THR A 175 3.74 10.06 11.77
CA THR A 175 2.61 9.16 11.51
C THR A 175 2.35 9.13 10.02
N LEU A 176 2.42 7.93 9.44
CA LEU A 176 1.97 7.66 8.08
C LEU A 176 0.57 7.08 8.14
N THR A 177 -0.34 7.66 7.36
CA THR A 177 -1.71 7.17 7.21
C THR A 177 -1.96 6.87 5.74
N LEU A 178 -2.35 5.63 5.47
CA LEU A 178 -2.75 5.14 4.16
C LEU A 178 -4.23 4.79 4.21
N GLN A 179 -5.02 5.45 3.37
CA GLN A 179 -6.43 5.15 3.16
C GLN A 179 -6.60 4.44 1.84
N LEU A 180 -7.27 3.28 1.88
CA LEU A 180 -7.56 2.42 0.75
C LEU A 180 -9.08 2.32 0.59
N GLU A 181 -9.54 2.34 -0.65
CA GLU A 181 -10.95 2.22 -1.00
C GLU A 181 -11.11 1.26 -2.19
N ASP A 182 -11.94 0.23 -2.00
CA ASP A 182 -12.33 -0.70 -3.07
C ASP A 182 -13.83 -1.00 -2.99
N GLN A 183 -14.55 -0.72 -4.08
CA GLN A 183 -16.00 -0.95 -4.22
C GLN A 183 -16.87 -0.47 -3.03
N GLY A 184 -16.47 0.65 -2.42
CA GLY A 184 -17.18 1.28 -1.31
C GLY A 184 -16.73 0.83 0.09
N ASP A 185 -15.89 -0.20 0.20
CA ASP A 185 -15.23 -0.54 1.46
C ASP A 185 -14.02 0.38 1.64
N LYS A 186 -14.00 1.13 2.74
CA LYS A 186 -12.89 2.02 3.13
C LYS A 186 -12.10 1.38 4.25
N LEU A 187 -10.79 1.37 4.11
CA LEU A 187 -9.84 0.92 5.11
C LEU A 187 -8.84 2.04 5.37
N GLU A 188 -8.65 2.37 6.63
CA GLU A 188 -7.58 3.27 7.07
C GLU A 188 -6.55 2.48 7.85
N LEU A 189 -5.29 2.58 7.42
CA LEU A 189 -4.14 2.00 8.08
C LEU A 189 -3.21 3.12 8.48
N SER A 190 -2.80 3.13 9.74
CA SER A 190 -1.88 4.14 10.27
C SER A 190 -0.72 3.48 10.99
N ARG A 191 0.49 3.99 10.78
CA ARG A 191 1.69 3.54 11.48
C ARG A 191 2.48 4.74 11.98
N ARG A 192 2.95 4.63 13.23
CA ARG A 192 3.76 5.65 13.89
C ARG A 192 5.22 5.23 13.91
N PHE A 193 6.10 6.20 13.71
CA PHE A 193 7.55 6.05 13.63
C PHE A 193 8.21 7.10 14.51
N TYR A 194 9.41 6.79 14.96
CA TYR A 194 10.20 7.65 15.83
C TYR A 194 11.56 7.85 15.20
N LEU A 195 11.78 9.02 14.60
CA LEU A 195 13.07 9.33 14.01
C LEU A 195 14.01 9.86 15.07
N MET A 196 15.21 9.29 15.15
CA MET A 196 16.28 9.87 15.95
C MET A 196 16.97 10.98 15.17
N ASN A 197 17.10 12.15 15.79
CA ASN A 197 17.92 13.23 15.28
C ASN A 197 19.40 12.88 15.57
N SER A 198 20.14 12.47 14.54
CA SER A 198 21.54 12.06 14.65
C SER A 198 22.53 13.24 14.66
N SER A 199 22.08 14.46 14.98
CA SER A 199 22.95 15.62 15.15
C SER A 199 23.68 15.55 16.50
N LEU A 200 24.69 14.70 16.60
CA LEU A 200 25.72 14.70 17.66
C LEU A 200 27.10 14.55 17.04
#